data_AF-C6ZNM6-F1
#
_entry.id   AF-C6ZNM6-F1
#
_cell.length_a   1.000
_cell.length_b   1.000
_cell.length_c   1.000
_cell.angle_alpha   90.00
_cell.angle_beta   90.00
_cell.angle_gamma   90.00
#
_symmetry.space_group_name_H-M   'P 1'
#
loop_
_entity.id
_entity.type
_entity.pdbx_description
1 polymer ?
#
loop_
_entity_poly.entity_id
_entity_poly.type
_entity_poly.pdbx_seq_one_letter_code
_entity_poly.pdbx_strand_id
1 'polypeptide(L)' 'YVTVQGKVSPPKIQVYSHYPGEYGKPNTLICYVSGFHPPDITIELLKNGAPMSDAQQTDLAFEKGWQFHLT' A
#
# COMPACT_ATOMS: atom_id res chain seq x y z
N TYR A 1 6.91 -34.27 -8.14
CA TYR A 1 6.80 -33.14 -7.20
C TYR A 1 5.75 -32.19 -7.73
N VAL A 2 4.58 -32.09 -7.08
CA VAL A 2 3.52 -31.18 -7.49
C VAL A 2 3.78 -29.84 -6.80
N THR A 3 4.17 -28.83 -7.55
CA THR A 3 4.25 -27.45 -7.03
C THR A 3 2.83 -26.89 -7.03
N VAL A 4 2.26 -26.65 -5.85
CA VAL A 4 1.06 -25.83 -5.72
C VAL A 4 1.45 -24.41 -6.13
N GLN A 5 1.08 -23.98 -7.33
CA GLN A 5 1.24 -22.59 -7.73
C GLN A 5 0.21 -21.75 -6.97
N GLY A 6 0.68 -20.94 -6.01
CA GLY A 6 -0.16 -19.97 -5.35
C GLY A 6 -0.72 -18.96 -6.36
N LYS A 7 -1.99 -18.58 -6.21
CA LYS A 7 -2.64 -17.61 -7.11
C LYS A 7 -1.92 -16.27 -7.03
N VAL A 8 -1.33 -15.82 -8.14
CA VAL A 8 -0.76 -14.47 -8.22
C VAL A 8 -1.90 -13.46 -8.30
N SER A 9 -1.90 -12.48 -7.41
CA SER A 9 -2.89 -11.41 -7.38
C SER A 9 -2.15 -10.06 -7.34
N PRO A 10 -2.36 -9.17 -8.33
CA PRO A 10 -1.75 -7.86 -8.32
C PRO A 10 -2.33 -6.99 -7.19
N PRO A 11 -1.54 -6.07 -6.62
CA PRO A 11 -2.02 -5.17 -5.58
C PRO A 11 -3.09 -4.22 -6.09
N LYS A 12 -4.08 -3.96 -5.24
CA LYS A 12 -5.03 -2.86 -5.40
C LYS A 12 -4.55 -1.70 -4.58
N ILE A 13 -4.46 -0.51 -5.18
CA ILE A 13 -3.87 0.67 -4.55
C ILE A 13 -4.93 1.77 -4.49
N GLN A 14 -5.09 2.38 -3.33
CA GLN A 14 -5.94 3.54 -3.12
C GLN A 14 -5.13 4.61 -2.39
N VAL A 15 -5.07 5.81 -2.95
CA VAL A 15 -4.40 6.96 -2.33
C VAL A 15 -5.45 8.00 -1.99
N TYR A 16 -5.50 8.39 -0.73
CA TYR A 16 -6.43 9.41 -0.24
C TYR A 16 -5.80 10.23 0.88
N SER A 17 -6.35 11.41 1.13
CA SER A 17 -5.90 12.28 2.21
C SER A 17 -6.68 12.00 3.49
N HIS A 18 -6.01 12.10 4.63
CA HIS A 18 -6.67 12.00 5.94
C HIS A 18 -7.66 13.17 6.12
N TYR A 19 -7.23 14.38 5.79
CA TYR A 19 -8.07 15.58 5.84
C TYR A 19 -8.43 16.10 4.43
N PRO A 20 -9.47 16.94 4.28
CA PRO A 20 -9.72 17.66 3.04
C PRO A 20 -8.50 18.47 2.59
N GLY A 21 -8.30 18.59 1.27
CA GLY A 21 -7.20 19.35 0.70
C GLY A 21 -7.41 20.86 0.88
N GLU A 22 -6.68 21.47 1.79
CA GLU A 22 -6.69 22.92 2.03
C GLU A 22 -5.30 23.52 1.85
N TYR A 23 -5.21 24.62 1.09
CA TYR A 23 -3.94 25.31 0.87
C TYR A 23 -3.38 25.85 2.18
N GLY A 24 -2.07 25.64 2.40
CA GLY A 24 -1.36 26.12 3.59
C GLY A 24 -1.58 25.29 4.85
N LYS A 25 -2.42 24.23 4.82
CA LYS A 25 -2.58 23.30 5.94
C LYS A 25 -1.80 22.01 5.72
N PRO A 26 -1.13 21.48 6.76
CA PRO A 26 -0.49 20.16 6.68
C PRO A 26 -1.56 19.06 6.55
N ASN A 27 -1.21 18.00 5.85
CA ASN A 27 -2.09 16.85 5.65
C ASN A 27 -1.25 15.57 5.52
N THR A 28 -1.89 14.43 5.74
CA THR A 28 -1.29 13.11 5.61
C THR A 28 -1.94 12.40 4.42
N LEU A 29 -1.10 11.91 3.50
CA LEU A 29 -1.55 11.02 2.43
C LEU A 29 -1.45 9.58 2.93
N ILE A 30 -2.49 8.80 2.67
CA ILE A 30 -2.59 7.39 3.04
C ILE A 30 -2.56 6.58 1.76
N CYS A 31 -1.67 5.59 1.70
CA CYS A 31 -1.53 4.68 0.55
C CYS A 31 -2.00 3.29 0.98
N TYR A 32 -3.28 3.01 0.78
CA TYR A 32 -3.85 1.71 1.12
C TYR A 32 -3.60 0.71 -0.02
N VAL A 33 -2.78 -0.31 0.25
CA VAL A 33 -2.46 -1.38 -0.69
C VAL A 33 -3.08 -2.67 -0.19
N SER A 34 -3.86 -3.38 -1.01
CA SER A 34 -4.53 -4.62 -0.58
C SER A 34 -4.68 -5.69 -1.65
N GLY A 35 -4.99 -6.91 -1.22
CA GLY A 35 -5.40 -8.02 -2.10
C GLY A 35 -4.29 -8.61 -2.97
N PHE A 36 -3.03 -8.40 -2.59
CA PHE A 36 -1.87 -8.91 -3.31
C PHE A 36 -1.44 -10.30 -2.83
N HIS A 37 -0.87 -11.10 -3.73
CA HIS A 37 -0.21 -12.36 -3.41
C HIS A 37 0.81 -12.68 -4.52
N PRO A 38 2.05 -13.13 -4.21
CA PRO A 38 2.63 -13.39 -2.87
C PRO A 38 2.83 -12.10 -2.04
N PRO A 39 3.11 -12.19 -0.72
CA PRO A 39 3.22 -11.03 0.15
C PRO A 39 4.49 -10.18 -0.02
N ASP A 40 5.38 -10.58 -0.93
CA ASP A 40 6.63 -9.87 -1.21
C ASP A 40 6.39 -8.75 -2.23
N ILE A 41 6.29 -7.50 -1.74
CA ILE A 41 6.07 -6.31 -2.57
C ILE A 41 6.89 -5.12 -2.05
N THR A 42 7.16 -4.16 -2.93
CA THR A 42 7.80 -2.87 -2.60
C THR A 42 6.83 -1.74 -2.91
N ILE A 43 6.71 -0.78 -1.99
CA ILE A 43 5.85 0.39 -2.12
C ILE A 43 6.73 1.64 -2.06
N GLU A 44 6.62 2.51 -3.06
CA GLU A 44 7.31 3.80 -3.11
C GLU A 44 6.31 4.92 -3.34
N LEU A 45 6.33 5.94 -2.48
CA LEU A 45 5.54 7.16 -2.64
C LEU A 45 6.41 8.23 -3.30
N LEU A 46 5.96 8.72 -4.46
CA LEU A 46 6.66 9.73 -5.25
C LEU A 46 5.93 11.07 -5.16
N LYS A 47 6.66 12.14 -4.83
CA LYS A 47 6.19 13.52 -4.94
C LYS A 47 6.90 14.18 -6.12
N ASN A 48 6.15 14.55 -7.15
CA ASN A 48 6.69 15.15 -8.38
C ASN A 48 7.81 14.31 -9.03
N GLY A 49 7.69 12.97 -8.97
CA GLY A 49 8.67 12.04 -9.51
C GLY A 49 9.88 11.74 -8.61
N ALA A 50 9.96 12.36 -7.42
CA ALA A 50 11.01 12.10 -6.43
C ALA A 50 10.47 11.26 -5.25
N PRO A 51 11.21 10.24 -4.75
CA PRO A 51 10.83 9.48 -3.56
C PRO A 51 10.61 10.37 -2.33
N MET A 52 9.52 10.13 -1.62
CA MET A 52 9.24 10.79 -0.34
C MET A 52 10.06 10.12 0.76
N SER A 53 10.94 10.89 1.42
CA SER A 53 11.76 10.40 2.54
C SER A 53 10.97 10.09 3.80
N ASP A 54 9.83 10.77 3.97
CA ASP A 54 9.06 10.76 5.21
C ASP A 54 7.86 9.79 5.16
N ALA A 55 7.84 8.91 4.15
CA ALA A 55 6.82 7.88 4.02
C ALA A 55 7.00 6.84 5.15
N GLN A 56 5.95 6.61 5.92
CA GLN A 56 5.89 5.55 6.92
C GLN A 56 5.03 4.42 6.38
N GLN A 57 5.52 3.19 6.49
CA GLN A 57 4.78 1.99 6.10
C GLN A 57 4.39 1.23 7.36
N THR A 58 3.13 0.81 7.45
CA THR A 58 2.68 -0.07 8.55
C THR A 58 3.15 -1.51 8.38
N ASP A 59 3.11 -2.28 9.47
CA ASP A 59 3.39 -3.72 9.43
C ASP A 59 2.36 -4.44 8.55
N LEU A 60 2.81 -5.48 7.85
CA LEU A 60 1.96 -6.35 7.04
C LEU A 60 0.85 -6.95 7.91
N ALA A 61 -0.39 -6.54 7.64
CA ALA A 61 -1.54 -7.01 8.40
C ALA A 61 -2.48 -7.84 7.51
N PHE A 62 -3.22 -8.74 8.16
CA PHE A 62 -4.01 -9.79 7.51
C PHE A 62 -5.50 -9.55 7.71
N GLU A 63 -6.27 -9.47 6.63
CA GLU A 63 -7.72 -9.49 6.69
C GLU A 63 -8.26 -10.94 6.57
N LYS A 64 -9.49 -11.16 7.06
CA LYS A 64 -10.19 -12.46 6.94
C LYS A 64 -10.30 -12.83 5.45
N GLY A 65 -9.63 -13.90 5.05
CA GLY A 65 -9.63 -14.38 3.65
C GLY A 65 -8.24 -14.44 2.99
N TRP A 66 -7.15 -14.36 3.77
CA TRP A 66 -5.77 -14.34 3.24
C TRP A 66 -5.50 -13.17 2.30
N GLN A 67 -6.08 -12.02 2.62
CA GLN A 67 -5.83 -10.77 1.91
C GLN A 67 -4.88 -9.93 2.75
N PHE A 68 -3.74 -9.60 2.15
CA PHE A 68 -2.73 -8.75 2.75
C PHE A 68 -3.08 -7.28 2.52
N HIS A 69 -2.77 -6.42 3.48
CA HIS A 69 -2.84 -4.98 3.32
C HIS A 69 -1.70 -4.23 4.03
N LEU A 70 -1.39 -3.03 3.50
CA LEU A 70 -0.41 -2.07 4.00
C LEU A 70 -0.99 -0.66 3.87
N THR A 71 -0.61 0.25 4.77
CA THR A 71 -0.98 1.68 4.76
C THR A 71 0.23 2.58 4.92
#